data_AF-A0A8J5VLS2-F1
#
_entry.id   AF-A0A8J5VLS2-F1
#
_cell.length_a   1.000
_cell.length_b   1.000
_cell.length_c   1.000
_cell.angle_alpha   90.00
_cell.angle_beta   90.00
_cell.angle_gamma   90.00
#
_symmetry.space_group_name_H-M   'P 1'
#
loop_
_entity.id
_entity.type
_entity.pdbx_description
1 polymer ?
#
loop_
_entity_poly.entity_id
_entity_poly.type
_entity_poly.pdbx_seq_one_letter_code
_entity_poly.pdbx_strand_id
1 'polypeptide(L)'
;MGGAIREEDATAIVATLPRLKLLCLDGCYLPKHVLLTIIHGCPELEALSAKRCVAFDEGDDEVAREAAMIGRFEVGGSRLVNKLDLYDVDDVDDDTSPYVDVI
;
A
#
# COMPACT_ATOMS: atom_id res chain seq x y z
N MET A 1 1.50 -5.77 11.89
CA MET A 1 1.21 -4.38 12.33
C MET A 1 1.34 -3.50 11.11
N GLY A 2 0.23 -3.04 10.54
CA GLY A 2 0.25 -2.01 9.49
C GLY A 2 0.09 -0.65 10.15
N GLY A 3 1.03 0.26 9.89
CA GLY A 3 0.89 1.67 10.29
C GLY A 3 0.00 2.41 9.29
N ALA A 4 -0.75 3.40 9.74
CA ALA A 4 -1.45 4.33 8.86
C ALA A 4 -0.63 5.62 8.78
N ILE A 5 -0.30 6.07 7.57
CA ILE A 5 0.36 7.35 7.34
C ILE A 5 -0.74 8.38 7.08
N ARG A 6 -0.82 9.40 7.93
CA ARG A 6 -1.75 10.52 7.76
C ARG A 6 -1.07 11.67 7.02
N GLU A 7 -1.86 12.66 6.64
CA GLU A 7 -1.38 13.89 6.01
C GLU A 7 -0.35 14.63 6.87
N GLU A 8 -0.54 14.62 8.19
CA GLU A 8 0.39 15.19 9.17
C GLU A 8 1.77 14.53 9.07
N ASP A 9 1.80 13.20 8.95
CA ASP A 9 3.04 12.43 8.80
C ASP A 9 3.72 12.73 7.48
N ALA A 10 2.97 12.80 6.37
CA ALA A 10 3.51 13.18 5.06
C ALA A 10 4.10 14.59 5.09
N THR A 11 3.39 15.55 5.69
CA THR A 11 3.86 16.94 5.79
C THR A 11 5.12 17.03 6.64
N ALA A 12 5.17 16.27 7.74
CA ALA A 12 6.35 16.18 8.57
C ALA A 12 7.54 15.59 7.80
N ILE A 13 7.34 14.50 7.05
CA ILE A 13 8.37 13.87 6.20
C ILE A 13 8.91 14.88 5.19
N VAL A 14 8.03 15.56 4.45
CA VAL A 14 8.44 16.57 3.46
C VAL A 14 9.21 17.72 4.10
N ALA A 15 8.76 18.18 5.28
CA ALA A 15 9.39 19.30 5.99
C ALA A 15 10.74 18.94 6.62
N THR A 16 10.90 17.70 7.13
CA THR A 16 12.12 17.27 7.81
C THR A 16 13.11 16.55 6.90
N LEU A 17 12.63 15.95 5.81
CA LEU A 17 13.42 15.09 4.91
C LEU A 17 13.26 15.51 3.44
N PRO A 18 13.58 16.77 3.09
CA PRO A 18 13.45 17.26 1.70
C PRO A 18 14.39 16.56 0.70
N ARG A 19 15.42 15.86 1.20
CA ARG A 19 16.43 15.14 0.40
C ARG A 19 16.25 13.62 0.45
N LEU A 20 15.04 13.17 0.79
CA LEU A 20 14.75 11.75 0.90
C LEU A 20 14.79 11.10 -0.49
N LYS A 21 15.64 10.07 -0.64
CA LYS A 21 15.83 9.37 -1.92
C LYS A 21 15.03 8.09 -2.04
N LEU A 22 14.83 7.41 -0.93
CA LEU A 22 14.23 6.07 -0.86
C LEU A 22 13.17 6.07 0.23
N LEU A 23 11.94 5.73 -0.14
CA LEU A 23 10.84 5.57 0.79
C LEU A 23 10.17 4.21 0.63
N CYS A 24 9.97 3.50 1.72
CA CYS A 24 9.29 2.20 1.73
C CYS A 24 8.12 2.24 2.72
N LEU A 25 6.91 2.04 2.20
CA LEU A 25 5.64 2.13 2.93
C LEU A 25 4.84 0.83 2.78
N ASP A 26 5.53 -0.29 2.58
CA ASP A 26 4.91 -1.58 2.35
C ASP A 26 3.99 -2.00 3.52
N GLY A 27 2.76 -2.44 3.20
CA GLY A 27 1.76 -2.91 4.17
C GLY A 27 1.14 -1.81 5.03
N CYS A 28 1.32 -0.54 4.67
CA CYS A 28 0.74 0.61 5.37
C CYS A 28 -0.58 1.05 4.75
N TYR A 29 -1.45 1.67 5.56
CA TYR A 29 -2.60 2.40 5.04
C TYR A 29 -2.11 3.77 4.56
N LEU A 30 -2.13 3.98 3.25
CA LEU A 30 -1.58 5.17 2.60
C LEU A 30 -2.61 5.75 1.64
N PRO A 31 -3.36 6.78 2.03
CA PRO A 31 -4.30 7.45 1.16
C PRO A 31 -3.60 8.08 -0.06
N LYS A 32 -4.29 8.11 -1.21
CA LYS A 32 -3.80 8.74 -2.44
C LYS A 32 -3.28 10.18 -2.23
N HIS A 33 -4.04 11.02 -1.52
CA HIS A 33 -3.67 12.42 -1.27
C HIS A 33 -2.37 12.55 -0.44
N VAL A 34 -2.16 11.64 0.51
CA VAL A 34 -0.94 11.59 1.33
C VAL A 34 0.26 11.22 0.47
N LEU A 35 0.11 10.21 -0.39
CA LEU A 35 1.15 9.81 -1.33
C LEU A 35 1.56 10.98 -2.23
N LEU A 36 0.59 11.66 -2.86
CA LEU A 36 0.85 12.82 -3.72
C LEU A 36 1.60 13.94 -2.98
N THR A 37 1.23 14.21 -1.72
CA THR A 37 1.90 15.22 -0.89
C THR A 37 3.39 14.90 -0.71
N ILE A 38 3.74 13.63 -0.47
CA ILE A 38 5.13 13.19 -0.33
C ILE A 38 5.88 13.32 -1.66
N ILE A 39 5.26 12.90 -2.76
CA ILE A 39 5.86 12.98 -4.10
C ILE A 39 6.17 14.43 -4.47
N HIS A 40 5.23 15.35 -4.26
CA HIS A 40 5.45 16.78 -4.54
C HIS A 40 6.45 17.45 -3.59
N GLY A 41 6.51 16.97 -2.34
CA GLY A 41 7.36 17.57 -1.31
C GLY A 41 8.81 17.08 -1.30
N CYS A 42 9.10 15.92 -1.89
CA CYS A 42 10.42 15.31 -1.91
C CYS A 42 11.00 15.32 -3.34
N PRO A 43 11.65 16.41 -3.79
CA PRO A 43 12.16 16.52 -5.16
C PRO A 43 13.35 15.59 -5.47
N GLU A 44 14.07 15.12 -4.45
CA GLU A 44 15.19 14.16 -4.62
C GLU A 44 14.74 12.69 -4.51
N LEU A 45 13.43 12.41 -4.54
CA LEU A 45 12.91 11.06 -4.38
C LEU A 45 13.19 10.21 -5.63
N GLU A 46 14.15 9.30 -5.51
CA GLU A 46 14.56 8.40 -6.59
C GLU A 46 13.74 7.11 -6.63
N ALA A 47 13.27 6.64 -5.47
CA ALA A 47 12.56 5.37 -5.36
C ALA A 47 11.51 5.34 -4.22
N LEU A 48 10.32 4.82 -4.53
CA LEU A 48 9.20 4.65 -3.61
C LEU A 48 8.58 3.26 -3.78
N SER A 49 8.53 2.49 -2.68
CA SER A 49 7.82 1.21 -2.61
C SER A 49 6.60 1.34 -1.71
N ALA A 50 5.44 0.97 -2.23
CA ALA A 50 4.15 1.01 -1.55
C ALA A 50 3.37 -0.28 -1.84
N LYS A 51 3.98 -1.43 -1.55
CA LYS A 51 3.36 -2.75 -1.78
C LYS A 51 2.35 -3.07 -0.70
N ARG A 52 1.25 -3.73 -1.05
CA ARG A 52 0.17 -4.11 -0.12
C ARG A 52 -0.42 -2.91 0.65
N CYS A 53 -0.39 -1.72 0.03
CA CYS A 53 -1.02 -0.54 0.62
C CYS A 53 -2.53 -0.58 0.43
N VAL A 54 -3.28 -0.10 1.41
CA VAL A 54 -4.75 -0.07 1.34
C VAL A 54 -5.16 1.39 1.19
N ALA A 55 -5.69 1.78 0.01
CA ALA A 55 -6.48 3.01 -0.24
C ALA A 55 -6.49 3.46 -1.72
N PHE A 56 -5.57 2.97 -2.56
CA PHE A 56 -5.49 3.35 -3.98
C PHE A 56 -5.10 2.14 -4.83
N ASP A 57 -5.61 2.09 -6.06
CA ASP A 57 -5.42 0.97 -6.98
C ASP A 57 -4.29 1.29 -7.99
N GLU A 58 -3.74 0.27 -8.65
CA GLU A 58 -2.74 0.44 -9.72
C GLU A 58 -3.27 1.25 -10.91
N GLY A 59 -4.59 1.31 -11.09
CA GLY A 59 -5.27 2.04 -12.16
C GLY A 59 -5.46 3.54 -11.94
N ASP A 60 -4.89 4.13 -10.88
CA ASP A 60 -5.00 5.57 -10.62
C ASP A 60 -4.03 6.35 -11.54
N ASP A 61 -4.52 6.80 -12.70
CA ASP A 61 -3.74 7.56 -13.70
C ASP A 61 -3.02 8.78 -13.10
N GLU A 62 -3.63 9.43 -12.11
CA GLU A 62 -3.03 10.57 -11.41
C GLU A 62 -1.82 10.14 -10.56
N VAL A 63 -1.92 9.03 -9.83
CA VAL A 63 -0.78 8.50 -9.06
C VAL A 63 0.32 8.04 -9.99
N ALA A 64 -0.01 7.37 -11.09
CA ALA A 64 0.97 6.94 -12.08
C ALA A 64 1.69 8.14 -12.73
N ARG A 65 0.96 9.22 -13.04
CA ARG A 65 1.52 10.43 -13.64
C ARG A 65 2.44 11.17 -12.68
N GLU A 66 2.05 11.29 -11.43
CA GLU A 66 2.87 11.95 -10.40
C GLU A 66 4.05 11.06 -9.99
N ALA A 67 3.87 9.74 -9.94
CA ALA A 67 4.96 8.81 -9.71
C ALA A 67 5.91 8.65 -10.90
N ALA A 68 5.52 9.06 -12.12
CA ALA A 68 6.38 8.98 -13.30
C ALA A 68 7.64 9.83 -13.20
N MET A 69 7.66 10.85 -12.34
CA MET A 69 8.86 11.63 -12.04
C MET A 69 9.80 10.93 -11.04
N ILE A 70 9.34 9.87 -10.38
CA ILE A 70 10.16 9.01 -9.51
C ILE A 70 10.76 7.91 -10.37
N GLY A 71 12.09 7.76 -10.32
CA GLY A 71 12.79 6.78 -11.15
C GLY A 71 12.34 5.33 -10.92
N ARG A 72 11.93 5.00 -9.69
CA ARG A 72 11.49 3.66 -9.32
C ARG A 72 10.27 3.68 -8.40
N PHE A 73 9.09 3.56 -8.98
CA PHE A 73 7.83 3.45 -8.25
C PHE A 73 7.32 2.01 -8.27
N GLU A 74 7.27 1.37 -7.11
CA GLU A 74 6.76 0.00 -6.95
C GLU A 74 5.47 0.04 -6.13
N VAL A 75 4.33 -0.03 -6.81
CA VAL A 75 3.02 -0.20 -6.19
C VAL A 75 2.49 -1.57 -6.60
N GLY A 76 1.86 -2.30 -5.67
CA GLY A 76 1.33 -3.61 -6.00
C GLY A 76 0.76 -4.37 -4.82
N GLY A 77 -0.34 -5.08 -5.04
CA GLY A 77 -1.06 -5.81 -4.00
C GLY A 77 -2.00 -4.94 -3.15
N SER A 78 -2.32 -3.73 -3.62
CA SER A 78 -3.29 -2.87 -2.98
C SER A 78 -4.69 -3.47 -3.11
N ARG A 79 -5.28 -3.94 -2.00
CA ARG A 79 -6.68 -4.38 -2.00
C ARG A 79 -7.54 -3.14 -1.80
N LEU A 80 -8.36 -2.80 -2.80
CA LEU A 80 -9.56 -2.03 -2.56
C LEU A 80 -10.38 -2.81 -1.52
N VAL A 81 -10.38 -2.36 -0.27
CA VAL A 81 -11.33 -2.85 0.72
C VAL A 81 -12.69 -2.32 0.31
N ASN A 82 -13.35 -3.04 -0.59
CA ASN A 82 -14.74 -2.80 -0.87
C ASN A 82 -15.50 -3.10 0.44
N LYS A 83 -16.42 -2.21 0.83
CA LYS A 83 -17.19 -2.29 2.09
C LYS A 83 -18.10 -3.53 2.18
N LEU A 84 -17.96 -4.48 1.26
CA LEU A 84 -18.82 -5.63 1.06
C LEU A 84 -18.16 -6.98 1.42
N ASP A 85 -16.88 -7.01 1.79
CA ASP A 85 -16.17 -8.27 2.11
C ASP A 85 -16.16 -8.59 3.62
N LEU A 86 -17.00 -7.91 4.42
CA LEU A 86 -17.13 -8.17 5.87
C LEU A 86 -18.13 -9.29 6.20
N TYR A 87 -18.63 -10.04 5.21
CA TYR A 87 -19.63 -11.09 5.41
C TYR A 87 -19.17 -12.51 5.05
N ASP A 88 -17.90 -12.74 4.71
CA ASP A 88 -17.37 -14.08 4.45
C ASP A 88 -16.30 -14.46 5.48
N VAL A 89 -16.74 -14.60 6.74
CA VAL A 89 -16.06 -15.39 7.76
C VAL A 89 -17.06 -16.43 8.27
N ASP A 90 -17.40 -17.37 7.40
CA ASP A 90 -17.86 -18.70 7.80
C ASP A 90 -17.50 -19.69 6.68
N ASP A 91 -17.02 -20.87 7.07
CA ASP A 91 -16.47 -21.99 6.29
C ASP A 91 -15.02 -21.78 5.77
N VAL A 92 -14.00 -22.53 6.23
CA VAL A 92 -13.91 -24.00 6.21
C VAL A 92 -13.04 -24.51 7.37
N ASP A 93 -13.61 -25.34 8.25
CA ASP A 93 -12.85 -26.33 9.03
C ASP A 93 -12.27 -27.36 8.03
N ASP A 94 -10.98 -27.22 7.74
CA ASP A 94 -10.18 -28.21 6.99
C ASP A 94 -9.87 -29.40 7.91
N ASP A 95 -10.80 -30.34 8.01
CA ASP A 95 -10.49 -31.68 8.53
C ASP A 95 -11.21 -32.74 7.69
N THR A 96 -10.71 -32.96 6.48
CA THR A 96 -10.98 -34.19 5.72
C THR A 96 -9.65 -34.80 5.29
N SER A 97 -9.00 -35.48 6.22
CA SER A 97 -7.89 -36.38 5.92
C SER A 97 -8.45 -37.74 5.46
N PRO A 98 -8.22 -38.19 4.21
CA PRO A 98 -8.66 -39.50 3.75
C PRO A 98 -7.61 -40.56 4.12
N TYR A 99 -7.76 -41.20 5.27
CA TYR A 99 -7.13 -42.50 5.52
C TYR A 99 -8.19 -43.59 5.47
N VAL A 100 -8.19 -44.29 4.33
CA VAL A 100 -8.89 -45.56 4.16
C VAL A 100 -8.07 -46.62 4.88
N ASP A 101 -8.59 -47.17 5.97
CA ASP A 101 -8.09 -48.44 6.50
C ASP A 101 -9.20 -49.49 6.42
N VAL A 102 -8.80 -50.60 5.82
CA VAL A 102 -9.56 -51.79 5.43
C VAL A 102 -9.81 -52.65 6.65
N ILE A 103 -11.06 -52.98 6.97
CA ILE A 103 -11.44 -54.26 7.60
C ILE A 103 -12.84 -54.69 7.16
#